data_AF-A0A3M6ZW90-F1
#
_entry.id   AF-A0A3M6ZW90-F1
#
_cell.length_a   1.000
_cell.length_b   1.000
_cell.length_c   1.000
_cell.angle_alpha   90.00
_cell.angle_beta   90.00
_cell.angle_gamma   90.00
#
_symmetry.space_group_name_H-M   'P 1'
#
loop_
_entity.id
_entity.type
_entity.pdbx_description
1 polymer ?
#
loop_
_entity_poly.entity_id
_entity_poly.type
_entity_poly.pdbx_seq_one_letter_code
_entity_poly.pdbx_strand_id
1 'polypeptide(L)'
;MALPLTDKRSSPRNVGGTADEVAVGFAEAWHPAVQCGPSTSAIVNATRPSVTQPRLPGSIKSRDQYSWIELHFSDAGLPQSSNHPPTLEHHRLPSTAGLRRPQPLSKMASALFFLDLKGKTLLARNYRGDIPLSAVERFPTLLSEIEEETSSAPPCLTADGINYLYIRHNNLYLLALTKRNSNAAELLLFLHKVVEVFTEYFKELEEESIRDNFVVIYELLDEMMDFGYPQTTEHKILQEYITQESHKLEVQARPPIAVTNAVSWRSEGIRYRKNEVFLDVVESLNLLVSSSGNVLRSEILGAIKMKCYLSGMPELRLGLNDKVMFETTGRATRGKSVEMEDVKFHQCVRLSRFENDRTISFIPPDGEFELMSYRLNTQVKPLIWVECVVENHSGSRVEYMLKAKAQFKRRSTANNVEIHVPVPEDADTPRFRTNIGSVHYAPESSEIVWKIKQFGGGKEFLMRAELGLPSVRGDEERGGGMMGGFGGSMGGIANAGKSKRPINVKFEIPYFTTSGIQVRYLKIIEPKTVGREMSLGVPETA
;
A
#
# COMPACT_ATOMS: atom_id res chain seq x y z
N MET A 1 38.29 3.04 -50.61
CA MET A 1 39.30 2.91 -49.54
C MET A 1 40.02 4.25 -49.45
N ALA A 2 40.15 4.84 -48.25
CA ALA A 2 40.85 6.10 -47.95
C ALA A 2 40.52 7.38 -48.77
N LEU A 3 39.99 8.40 -48.07
CA LEU A 3 40.16 9.82 -48.45
C LEU A 3 41.63 10.23 -48.17
N PRO A 4 42.17 11.29 -48.81
CA PRO A 4 42.18 12.58 -48.10
C PRO A 4 42.15 13.88 -48.96
N LEU A 5 41.60 14.93 -48.33
CA LEU A 5 42.07 16.34 -48.26
C LEU A 5 42.22 17.27 -49.50
N THR A 6 41.52 18.41 -49.36
CA THR A 6 41.93 19.82 -49.61
C THR A 6 42.08 20.40 -51.04
N ASP A 7 41.02 21.15 -51.39
CA ASP A 7 41.02 22.62 -51.50
C ASP A 7 41.63 23.35 -52.72
N LYS A 8 40.78 24.16 -53.39
CA LYS A 8 41.14 25.39 -54.13
C LYS A 8 39.91 26.16 -54.66
N ARG A 9 39.78 27.44 -54.26
CA ARG A 9 39.36 28.64 -55.05
C ARG A 9 38.10 28.54 -55.93
N SER A 10 37.12 29.46 -55.81
CA SER A 10 37.27 30.83 -56.35
C SER A 10 36.05 31.75 -56.10
N SER A 11 36.29 33.06 -56.23
CA SER A 11 35.45 34.25 -55.93
C SER A 11 34.50 34.66 -57.11
N PRO A 12 33.96 35.90 -57.24
CA PRO A 12 33.08 36.70 -56.35
C PRO A 12 31.90 37.39 -57.12
N ARG A 13 31.08 38.23 -56.44
CA ARG A 13 30.38 39.48 -56.88
C ARG A 13 29.43 39.90 -55.73
N ASN A 14 29.50 41.05 -55.03
CA ASN A 14 29.77 42.48 -55.31
C ASN A 14 28.49 43.31 -55.59
N VAL A 15 28.52 44.61 -55.21
CA VAL A 15 27.45 45.65 -55.22
C VAL A 15 26.42 45.51 -54.06
N GLY A 16 26.04 46.57 -53.31
CA GLY A 16 26.56 47.95 -53.20
C GLY A 16 25.50 48.99 -52.76
N GLY A 17 25.87 49.92 -51.85
CA GLY A 17 25.10 51.13 -51.44
C GLY A 17 23.94 50.88 -50.44
N THR A 18 23.76 51.51 -49.27
CA THR A 18 23.99 52.85 -48.66
C THR A 18 22.85 53.88 -48.78
N ALA A 19 22.36 54.27 -47.61
CA ALA A 19 21.96 55.63 -47.19
C ALA A 19 20.49 56.14 -47.39
N ASP A 20 19.94 56.56 -46.23
CA ASP A 20 19.27 57.84 -45.93
C ASP A 20 17.78 58.14 -46.27
N GLU A 21 16.99 58.10 -45.18
CA GLU A 21 16.32 59.26 -44.51
C GLU A 21 14.91 59.77 -44.94
N VAL A 22 14.21 60.34 -43.93
CA VAL A 22 13.03 61.26 -43.97
C VAL A 22 11.63 60.65 -44.27
N ALA A 23 10.49 61.02 -43.64
CA ALA A 23 10.12 61.50 -42.27
C ALA A 23 8.56 61.63 -42.12
N VAL A 24 8.11 62.14 -40.95
CA VAL A 24 6.87 62.94 -40.66
C VAL A 24 5.55 62.25 -40.22
N GLY A 25 4.98 62.74 -39.09
CA GLY A 25 3.53 62.68 -38.72
C GLY A 25 3.23 62.23 -37.27
N PHE A 26 3.36 63.06 -36.22
CA PHE A 26 2.31 63.91 -35.57
C PHE A 26 1.02 63.15 -35.12
N ALA A 27 0.44 63.34 -33.91
CA ALA A 27 0.74 64.20 -32.75
C ALA A 27 0.03 63.71 -31.45
N GLU A 28 0.54 64.13 -30.27
CA GLU A 28 -0.12 64.59 -29.01
C GLU A 28 -1.41 63.92 -28.43
N ALA A 29 -1.76 63.97 -27.13
CA ALA A 29 -1.13 64.20 -25.81
C ALA A 29 -2.23 63.87 -24.74
N TRP A 30 -1.99 63.55 -23.46
CA TRP A 30 -1.69 64.48 -22.35
C TRP A 30 -1.41 63.69 -21.04
N HIS A 31 -0.48 64.17 -20.20
CA HIS A 31 -0.25 63.81 -18.79
C HIS A 31 -0.66 65.00 -17.88
N PRO A 32 -0.80 64.86 -16.53
CA PRO A 32 0.32 64.93 -15.55
C PRO A 32 0.33 63.75 -14.54
N ALA A 33 1.47 63.22 -14.04
CA ALA A 33 2.43 63.74 -13.01
C ALA A 33 1.82 63.74 -11.58
N VAL A 34 2.48 63.25 -10.50
CA VAL A 34 3.76 63.62 -9.84
C VAL A 34 4.26 62.40 -9.01
N GLN A 35 5.50 61.86 -9.11
CA GLN A 35 6.78 62.24 -8.44
C GLN A 35 6.78 62.17 -6.88
N CYS A 36 7.81 61.76 -6.12
CA CYS A 36 9.24 61.49 -6.34
C CYS A 36 9.79 60.35 -5.42
N GLY A 37 10.98 59.81 -5.76
CA GLY A 37 11.84 59.00 -4.85
C GLY A 37 12.87 59.89 -4.11
N PRO A 38 14.13 59.47 -3.86
CA PRO A 38 14.84 58.20 -4.15
C PRO A 38 15.10 57.41 -2.83
N SER A 39 16.12 56.58 -2.55
CA SER A 39 17.29 55.95 -3.22
C SER A 39 17.58 54.58 -2.49
N THR A 40 18.57 53.72 -2.78
CA THR A 40 19.72 53.68 -3.72
C THR A 40 19.90 52.23 -4.25
N SER A 41 21.09 51.83 -4.75
CA SER A 41 21.37 50.55 -5.44
C SER A 41 22.66 49.84 -4.99
N ALA A 42 22.74 48.51 -5.18
CA ALA A 42 24.00 47.79 -5.50
C ALA A 42 23.71 46.48 -6.26
N ILE A 43 24.58 46.10 -7.21
CA ILE A 43 24.43 44.98 -8.17
C ILE A 43 25.73 44.16 -8.18
N VAL A 44 25.65 42.81 -8.27
CA VAL A 44 26.67 41.99 -8.96
C VAL A 44 25.99 40.82 -9.71
N ASN A 45 26.44 40.57 -10.95
CA ASN A 45 25.96 39.51 -11.87
C ASN A 45 26.66 38.15 -11.65
N ALA A 46 26.06 37.06 -12.15
CA ALA A 46 26.77 36.10 -13.03
C ALA A 46 25.84 35.06 -13.74
N THR A 47 25.89 35.06 -15.08
CA THR A 47 25.80 33.91 -16.04
C THR A 47 24.70 32.83 -15.97
N ARG A 48 24.00 32.65 -17.11
CA ARG A 48 23.38 31.38 -17.57
C ARG A 48 24.46 30.36 -17.98
N PRO A 49 24.12 29.06 -18.13
CA PRO A 49 23.74 28.59 -19.48
C PRO A 49 22.51 27.65 -19.50
N SER A 50 21.90 27.53 -20.68
CA SER A 50 20.81 26.60 -20.99
C SER A 50 21.34 25.30 -21.61
N VAL A 51 20.90 24.13 -21.14
CA VAL A 51 21.08 22.85 -21.84
C VAL A 51 19.81 22.00 -21.75
N THR A 52 19.38 21.48 -22.90
CA THR A 52 18.27 20.54 -23.13
C THR A 52 18.68 19.07 -22.96
N GLN A 53 17.82 18.21 -22.41
CA GLN A 53 17.75 16.74 -22.66
C GLN A 53 16.54 16.11 -21.89
N PRO A 54 16.15 14.85 -22.12
CA PRO A 54 15.42 14.35 -23.29
C PRO A 54 14.03 13.75 -22.92
N ARG A 55 13.36 13.08 -23.87
CA ARG A 55 12.06 12.39 -23.68
C ARG A 55 12.19 10.86 -23.90
N LEU A 56 11.24 10.11 -23.31
CA LEU A 56 10.89 8.68 -23.53
C LEU A 56 11.81 7.62 -22.88
N PRO A 57 11.34 6.36 -22.70
CA PRO A 57 9.99 5.91 -22.31
C PRO A 57 10.00 4.83 -21.19
N GLY A 58 8.84 4.48 -20.63
CA GLY A 58 8.73 3.33 -19.71
C GLY A 58 7.39 3.21 -19.02
N SER A 59 6.47 2.42 -19.58
CA SER A 59 5.19 2.07 -18.95
C SER A 59 5.33 0.72 -18.24
N ILE A 60 5.21 0.70 -16.92
CA ILE A 60 4.99 -0.54 -16.15
C ILE A 60 3.58 -0.42 -15.55
N LYS A 61 2.76 -1.45 -15.80
CA LYS A 61 1.42 -1.56 -15.21
C LYS A 61 1.57 -2.24 -13.84
N SER A 62 1.26 -1.56 -12.73
CA SER A 62 0.96 -2.28 -11.49
C SER A 62 -0.44 -2.89 -11.61
N ARG A 63 -0.60 -4.11 -11.10
CA ARG A 63 -1.84 -4.89 -11.16
C ARG A 63 -2.22 -5.27 -9.74
N ASP A 64 -2.71 -4.29 -8.99
CA ASP A 64 -2.97 -4.45 -7.56
C ASP A 64 -4.25 -5.28 -7.33
N GLN A 65 -4.08 -6.56 -7.00
CA GLN A 65 -5.14 -7.39 -6.42
C GLN A 65 -5.02 -7.37 -4.89
N TYR A 66 -5.83 -6.56 -4.23
CA TYR A 66 -6.03 -6.62 -2.78
C TYR A 66 -7.28 -7.43 -2.45
N SER A 67 -7.10 -8.66 -1.96
CA SER A 67 -8.17 -9.44 -1.34
C SER A 67 -8.27 -9.09 0.14
N TRP A 68 -9.43 -8.58 0.56
CA TRP A 68 -9.74 -8.30 1.96
C TRP A 68 -10.38 -9.54 2.62
N ILE A 69 -10.00 -9.81 3.86
CA ILE A 69 -10.66 -10.78 4.74
C ILE A 69 -11.29 -9.99 5.89
N GLU A 70 -12.62 -9.90 5.93
CA GLU A 70 -13.35 -9.40 7.12
C GLU A 70 -13.65 -10.58 8.05
N LEU A 71 -13.17 -10.51 9.29
CA LEU A 71 -13.48 -11.49 10.33
C LEU A 71 -14.72 -11.04 11.10
N HIS A 72 -15.85 -11.73 10.88
CA HIS A 72 -17.05 -11.56 11.70
C HIS A 72 -16.92 -12.35 13.01
N PHE A 73 -16.94 -11.63 14.14
CA PHE A 73 -17.14 -12.25 15.45
C PHE A 73 -18.63 -12.43 15.73
N SER A 74 -19.05 -13.68 15.94
CA SER A 74 -20.39 -14.04 16.40
C SER A 74 -20.40 -14.12 17.93
N ASP A 75 -21.18 -13.26 18.57
CA ASP A 75 -21.22 -13.15 20.03
C ASP A 75 -22.09 -14.27 20.65
N ALA A 76 -21.46 -15.21 21.34
CA ALA A 76 -22.12 -16.36 21.97
C ALA A 76 -22.05 -16.25 23.50
N GLY A 77 -23.18 -15.91 24.11
CA GLY A 77 -23.25 -15.58 25.55
C GLY A 77 -22.90 -16.75 26.48
N LEU A 78 -22.06 -16.47 27.47
CA LEU A 78 -21.79 -17.36 28.60
C LEU A 78 -22.69 -17.02 29.80
N PRO A 79 -23.22 -18.03 30.54
CA PRO A 79 -24.10 -17.80 31.67
C PRO A 79 -23.35 -17.33 32.93
N GLN A 80 -23.96 -16.43 33.68
CA GLN A 80 -23.47 -15.96 34.97
C GLN A 80 -23.66 -17.03 36.07
N SER A 81 -22.68 -17.20 36.95
CA SER A 81 -22.84 -17.91 38.23
C SER A 81 -22.30 -17.07 39.39
N SER A 82 -22.91 -17.27 40.56
CA SER A 82 -22.98 -16.31 41.68
C SER A 82 -21.74 -16.24 42.59
N ASN A 83 -21.55 -15.04 43.18
CA ASN A 83 -20.62 -14.77 44.27
C ASN A 83 -20.84 -15.66 45.51
N HIS A 84 -19.76 -16.09 46.17
CA HIS A 84 -19.54 -15.95 47.63
C HIS A 84 -18.08 -16.31 47.99
N PRO A 85 -17.37 -15.55 48.86
CA PRO A 85 -16.00 -15.86 49.28
C PRO A 85 -15.92 -16.51 50.67
N PRO A 86 -14.95 -17.41 50.92
CA PRO A 86 -14.50 -17.75 52.27
C PRO A 86 -13.05 -17.32 52.56
N THR A 87 -12.93 -16.56 53.65
CA THR A 87 -11.85 -16.51 54.66
C THR A 87 -10.48 -17.19 54.44
N LEU A 88 -9.45 -16.42 54.81
CA LEU A 88 -8.05 -16.83 54.97
C LEU A 88 -7.83 -17.85 56.11
N GLU A 89 -6.95 -18.83 55.89
CA GLU A 89 -6.13 -19.44 56.95
C GLU A 89 -4.65 -19.47 56.56
N HIS A 90 -3.79 -19.20 57.54
CA HIS A 90 -2.33 -19.15 57.36
C HIS A 90 -1.67 -20.49 57.68
N HIS A 91 -1.06 -21.13 56.69
CA HIS A 91 -0.04 -22.15 56.93
C HIS A 91 1.28 -21.81 56.24
N ARG A 92 2.33 -21.62 57.06
CA ARG A 92 3.72 -21.47 56.59
C ARG A 92 4.29 -22.84 56.22
N LEU A 93 4.92 -22.93 55.04
CA LEU A 93 5.94 -23.95 54.73
C LEU A 93 7.14 -23.28 54.02
N PRO A 94 8.34 -23.88 54.07
CA PRO A 94 9.59 -23.12 54.04
C PRO A 94 10.12 -22.80 52.63
N SER A 95 11.05 -21.85 52.59
CA SER A 95 11.78 -21.44 51.38
C SER A 95 12.69 -22.54 50.85
N THR A 96 12.54 -22.88 49.57
CA THR A 96 13.54 -23.61 48.79
C THR A 96 13.79 -22.93 47.44
N ALA A 97 14.95 -23.20 46.86
CA ALA A 97 15.57 -22.43 45.78
C ALA A 97 14.72 -22.35 44.49
N GLY A 98 14.91 -21.26 43.75
CA GLY A 98 14.09 -20.93 42.60
C GLY A 98 14.19 -21.93 41.44
N LEU A 99 13.10 -22.64 41.17
CA LEU A 99 12.78 -23.09 39.81
C LEU A 99 12.11 -21.94 39.07
N ARG A 100 12.79 -21.40 38.04
CA ARG A 100 12.09 -20.63 37.01
C ARG A 100 11.06 -21.56 36.37
N ARG A 101 9.76 -21.27 36.52
CA ARG A 101 8.75 -21.88 35.64
C ARG A 101 9.15 -21.51 34.21
N PRO A 102 9.34 -22.46 33.29
CA PRO A 102 9.46 -22.10 31.89
C PRO A 102 8.18 -21.37 31.49
N GLN A 103 8.32 -20.21 30.86
CA GLN A 103 7.18 -19.63 30.15
C GLN A 103 6.66 -20.67 29.15
N PRO A 104 5.36 -20.75 28.88
CA PRO A 104 4.87 -21.61 27.82
C PRO A 104 5.45 -21.08 26.50
N LEU A 105 6.51 -21.73 25.99
CA LEU A 105 7.02 -21.43 24.65
C LEU A 105 5.85 -21.50 23.68
N SER A 106 5.64 -20.45 22.86
CA SER A 106 4.71 -20.49 21.73
C SER A 106 5.04 -21.75 20.94
N LYS A 107 4.13 -22.73 20.88
CA LYS A 107 4.44 -24.02 20.26
C LYS A 107 4.13 -23.89 18.78
N MET A 108 5.13 -23.52 17.98
CA MET A 108 4.94 -23.09 16.60
C MET A 108 4.93 -24.24 15.57
N ALA A 109 4.91 -23.89 14.27
CA ALA A 109 4.60 -24.75 13.14
C ALA A 109 5.41 -26.05 13.09
N SER A 110 4.75 -27.13 12.66
CA SER A 110 5.37 -28.43 12.43
C SER A 110 6.01 -28.54 11.05
N ALA A 111 5.30 -28.06 10.02
CA ALA A 111 5.76 -28.08 8.64
C ALA A 111 5.11 -26.94 7.84
N LEU A 112 5.80 -26.50 6.78
CA LEU A 112 5.33 -25.53 5.79
C LEU A 112 5.23 -26.20 4.41
N PHE A 113 4.21 -25.82 3.65
CA PHE A 113 3.95 -26.33 2.31
C PHE A 113 3.60 -25.18 1.36
N PHE A 114 4.04 -25.32 0.12
CA PHE A 114 3.67 -24.48 -1.01
C PHE A 114 2.93 -25.38 -2.00
N LEU A 115 1.67 -25.05 -2.31
CA LEU A 115 0.80 -25.83 -3.17
C LEU A 115 0.36 -25.01 -4.40
N ASP A 116 0.10 -25.70 -5.51
CA ASP A 116 -0.61 -25.11 -6.65
C ASP A 116 -2.11 -24.92 -6.37
N LEU A 117 -2.85 -24.30 -7.30
CA LEU A 117 -4.32 -24.15 -7.21
C LEU A 117 -5.11 -25.46 -7.05
N LYS A 118 -4.51 -26.61 -7.40
CA LYS A 118 -5.12 -27.94 -7.28
C LYS A 118 -4.78 -28.62 -5.95
N GLY A 119 -4.01 -27.94 -5.09
CA GLY A 119 -3.55 -28.47 -3.81
C GLY A 119 -2.35 -29.42 -3.91
N LYS A 120 -1.69 -29.52 -5.07
CA LYS A 120 -0.50 -30.36 -5.24
C LYS A 120 0.72 -29.67 -4.64
N THR A 121 1.47 -30.38 -3.81
CA THR A 121 2.72 -29.88 -3.22
C THR A 121 3.78 -29.59 -4.29
N LEU A 122 4.26 -28.34 -4.29
CA LEU A 122 5.40 -27.87 -5.07
C LEU A 122 6.69 -27.96 -4.24
N LEU A 123 6.63 -27.53 -2.98
CA LEU A 123 7.72 -27.59 -2.01
C LEU A 123 7.17 -27.81 -0.60
N ALA A 124 7.91 -28.53 0.25
CA ALA A 124 7.56 -28.75 1.65
C ALA A 124 8.80 -28.72 2.54
N ARG A 125 8.69 -28.08 3.71
CA ARG A 125 9.74 -28.06 4.75
C ARG A 125 9.17 -28.57 6.06
N ASN A 126 9.78 -29.62 6.63
CA ASN A 126 9.39 -30.19 7.92
C ASN A 126 10.39 -29.75 8.99
N TYR A 127 9.92 -29.03 10.00
CA TYR A 127 10.77 -28.51 11.08
C TYR A 127 10.75 -29.38 12.33
N ARG A 128 9.72 -30.23 12.52
CA ARG A 128 9.49 -30.94 13.80
C ARG A 128 9.41 -32.45 13.69
N GLY A 129 9.06 -32.99 12.52
CA GLY A 129 8.83 -34.42 12.32
C GLY A 129 7.59 -35.00 13.04
N ASP A 130 6.76 -34.18 13.70
CA ASP A 130 5.61 -34.65 14.51
C ASP A 130 4.29 -34.76 13.73
N ILE A 131 4.30 -34.41 12.43
CA ILE A 131 3.21 -34.60 11.47
C ILE A 131 3.79 -35.29 10.21
N PRO A 132 3.16 -36.35 9.68
CA PRO A 132 3.57 -36.95 8.41
C PRO A 132 3.26 -36.00 7.25
N LEU A 133 4.16 -35.90 6.27
CA LEU A 133 3.99 -34.96 5.14
C LEU A 133 2.74 -35.25 4.30
N SER A 134 2.27 -36.50 4.25
CA SER A 134 1.02 -36.89 3.57
C SER A 134 -0.25 -36.30 4.19
N ALA A 135 -0.20 -35.72 5.41
CA ALA A 135 -1.34 -35.00 5.97
C ALA A 135 -1.84 -33.86 5.07
N VAL A 136 -0.95 -33.29 4.25
CA VAL A 136 -1.30 -32.23 3.28
C VAL A 136 -2.30 -32.68 2.23
N GLU A 137 -2.35 -33.98 1.90
CA GLU A 137 -3.25 -34.53 0.87
C GLU A 137 -4.74 -34.40 1.25
N ARG A 138 -5.04 -34.20 2.54
CA ARG A 138 -6.40 -33.97 3.04
C ARG A 138 -6.86 -32.51 2.90
N PHE A 139 -5.93 -31.56 2.76
CA PHE A 139 -6.24 -30.13 2.70
C PHE A 139 -7.19 -29.73 1.56
N PRO A 140 -7.03 -30.22 0.31
CA PRO A 140 -7.90 -29.79 -0.81
C PRO A 140 -9.34 -30.25 -0.61
N THR A 141 -9.54 -31.48 -0.12
CA THR A 141 -10.87 -32.01 0.21
C THR A 141 -11.55 -31.20 1.30
N LEU A 142 -10.84 -30.89 2.39
CA LEU A 142 -11.37 -30.07 3.50
C LEU A 142 -11.74 -28.65 3.03
N LEU A 143 -10.95 -28.07 2.13
CA LEU A 143 -11.25 -26.77 1.55
C LEU A 143 -12.53 -26.81 0.70
N SER A 144 -12.65 -27.82 -0.18
CA SER A 144 -13.86 -28.00 -1.02
C SER A 144 -15.12 -28.27 -0.20
N GLU A 145 -15.06 -29.16 0.80
CA GLU A 145 -16.18 -29.43 1.72
C GLU A 145 -16.70 -28.14 2.39
N ILE A 146 -15.79 -27.26 2.82
CA ILE A 146 -16.14 -26.00 3.50
C ILE A 146 -16.61 -24.92 2.52
N GLU A 147 -16.08 -24.88 1.29
CA GLU A 147 -16.56 -23.98 0.22
C GLU A 147 -17.95 -24.39 -0.31
N GLU A 148 -18.33 -25.66 -0.20
CA GLU A 148 -19.69 -26.15 -0.48
C GLU A 148 -20.67 -25.82 0.66
N GLU A 149 -20.28 -26.01 1.93
CA GLU A 149 -21.11 -25.69 3.10
C GLU A 149 -21.24 -24.18 3.37
N THR A 150 -20.20 -23.40 3.07
CA THR A 150 -20.11 -21.97 3.38
C THR A 150 -19.56 -21.15 2.22
N SER A 151 -20.14 -19.98 1.97
CA SER A 151 -19.69 -19.08 0.89
C SER A 151 -18.29 -18.46 1.10
N SER A 152 -17.58 -18.81 2.18
CA SER A 152 -16.23 -18.31 2.50
C SER A 152 -15.50 -19.25 3.45
N ALA A 153 -14.47 -19.95 2.96
CA ALA A 153 -13.62 -20.78 3.80
C ALA A 153 -12.80 -19.94 4.80
N PRO A 154 -12.69 -20.36 6.08
CA PRO A 154 -11.87 -19.68 7.07
C PRO A 154 -10.37 -19.98 6.87
N PRO A 155 -9.45 -19.08 7.21
CA PRO A 155 -8.00 -19.26 6.98
C PRO A 155 -7.34 -20.31 7.89
N CYS A 156 -8.11 -21.00 8.73
CA CYS A 156 -7.67 -22.01 9.69
C CYS A 156 -8.68 -23.16 9.70
N LEU A 157 -8.27 -24.33 9.22
CA LEU A 157 -9.07 -25.56 9.23
C LEU A 157 -8.50 -26.54 10.26
N THR A 158 -9.32 -27.43 10.81
CA THR A 158 -8.86 -28.47 11.76
C THR A 158 -9.45 -29.82 11.40
N ALA A 159 -8.60 -30.82 11.20
CA ALA A 159 -8.99 -32.21 10.94
C ALA A 159 -8.02 -33.18 11.62
N ASP A 160 -8.54 -34.26 12.21
CA ASP A 160 -7.78 -35.30 12.92
C ASP A 160 -6.81 -34.79 14.02
N GLY A 161 -7.08 -33.61 14.60
CA GLY A 161 -6.19 -32.95 15.57
C GLY A 161 -4.97 -32.26 14.93
N ILE A 162 -4.95 -32.09 13.61
CA ILE A 162 -4.01 -31.25 12.86
C ILE A 162 -4.75 -29.96 12.47
N ASN A 163 -4.11 -28.83 12.67
CA ASN A 163 -4.58 -27.52 12.21
C ASN A 163 -3.82 -27.12 10.94
N TYR A 164 -4.57 -26.62 9.97
CA TYR A 164 -4.16 -26.22 8.63
C TYR A 164 -4.38 -24.71 8.53
N LEU A 165 -3.31 -23.93 8.67
CA LEU A 165 -3.38 -22.47 8.59
C LEU A 165 -2.81 -22.03 7.25
N TYR A 166 -3.61 -21.37 6.42
CA TYR A 166 -3.21 -21.06 5.05
C TYR A 166 -3.50 -19.61 4.66
N ILE A 167 -2.72 -19.16 3.67
CA ILE A 167 -2.99 -17.96 2.90
C ILE A 167 -2.96 -18.32 1.41
N ARG A 168 -3.73 -17.60 0.60
CA ARG A 168 -3.65 -17.67 -0.86
C ARG A 168 -2.88 -16.47 -1.39
N HIS A 169 -1.88 -16.70 -2.23
CA HIS A 169 -1.13 -15.66 -2.93
C HIS A 169 -1.03 -16.04 -4.41
N ASN A 170 -1.51 -15.16 -5.30
CA ASN A 170 -1.66 -15.46 -6.72
C ASN A 170 -2.39 -16.81 -6.93
N ASN A 171 -1.74 -17.73 -7.64
CA ASN A 171 -2.20 -19.09 -7.93
C ASN A 171 -1.60 -20.15 -6.98
N LEU A 172 -1.19 -19.75 -5.78
CA LEU A 172 -0.53 -20.59 -4.78
C LEU A 172 -1.26 -20.58 -3.44
N TYR A 173 -1.23 -21.72 -2.76
CA TYR A 173 -1.53 -21.80 -1.34
C TYR A 173 -0.22 -21.96 -0.55
N LEU A 174 -0.01 -21.08 0.44
CA LEU A 174 1.03 -21.27 1.45
C LEU A 174 0.34 -21.77 2.71
N LEU A 175 0.79 -22.92 3.22
CA LEU A 175 0.11 -23.67 4.26
C LEU A 175 1.09 -24.05 5.38
N ALA A 176 0.74 -23.71 6.62
CA ALA A 176 1.41 -24.15 7.83
C ALA A 176 0.57 -25.23 8.53
N LEU A 177 1.18 -26.38 8.83
CA LEU A 177 0.57 -27.42 9.65
C LEU A 177 1.05 -27.32 11.10
N THR A 178 0.14 -27.52 12.05
CA THR A 178 0.49 -27.69 13.47
C THR A 178 -0.48 -28.63 14.18
N LYS A 179 0.09 -29.55 14.98
CA LYS A 179 -0.66 -30.48 15.83
C LYS A 179 -0.94 -29.92 17.23
N ARG A 180 -0.46 -28.72 17.52
CA ARG A 180 -0.48 -28.10 18.85
C ARG A 180 -1.34 -26.83 18.82
N ASN A 181 -1.76 -26.38 20.00
CA ASN A 181 -2.35 -25.05 20.14
C ASN A 181 -1.26 -23.98 19.95
N SER A 182 -1.05 -23.59 18.70
CA SER A 182 -0.11 -22.56 18.24
C SER A 182 -0.81 -21.20 18.17
N ASN A 183 -0.06 -20.12 18.24
CA ASN A 183 -0.60 -18.79 17.93
C ASN A 183 -0.90 -18.68 16.43
N ALA A 184 -2.18 -18.73 16.06
CA ALA A 184 -2.61 -18.69 14.67
C ALA A 184 -2.22 -17.38 13.96
N ALA A 185 -2.31 -16.24 14.64
CA ALA A 185 -1.95 -14.94 14.09
C ALA A 185 -0.44 -14.83 13.82
N GLU A 186 0.39 -15.44 14.66
CA GLU A 186 1.85 -15.50 14.48
C GLU A 186 2.23 -16.32 13.24
N LEU A 187 1.56 -17.45 13.01
CA LEU A 187 1.77 -18.28 11.83
C LEU A 187 1.27 -17.61 10.55
N LEU A 188 0.07 -17.03 10.54
CA LEU A 188 -0.45 -16.30 9.37
C LEU A 188 0.42 -15.09 9.02
N LEU A 189 0.89 -14.33 10.02
CA LEU A 189 1.84 -13.23 9.82
C LEU A 189 3.17 -13.74 9.24
N PHE A 190 3.67 -14.88 9.71
CA PHE A 190 4.88 -15.49 9.16
C PHE A 190 4.69 -15.92 7.70
N LEU A 191 3.56 -16.52 7.34
CA LEU A 191 3.26 -16.87 5.94
C LEU A 191 3.25 -15.63 5.03
N HIS A 192 2.67 -14.52 5.50
CA HIS A 192 2.76 -13.25 4.77
C HIS A 192 4.20 -12.74 4.66
N LYS A 193 5.03 -12.88 5.71
CA LYS A 193 6.45 -12.53 5.65
C LYS A 193 7.27 -13.39 4.69
N VAL A 194 6.96 -14.68 4.55
CA VAL A 194 7.53 -15.56 3.53
C VAL A 194 7.18 -15.06 2.12
N VAL A 195 5.93 -14.67 1.87
CA VAL A 195 5.53 -14.04 0.59
C VAL A 195 6.32 -12.76 0.34
N GLU A 196 6.44 -11.86 1.33
CA GLU A 196 7.20 -10.61 1.19
C GLU A 196 8.68 -10.87 0.83
N VAL A 197 9.36 -11.77 1.55
CA VAL A 197 10.78 -12.10 1.28
C VAL A 197 10.94 -12.76 -0.09
N PHE A 198 10.09 -13.72 -0.45
CA PHE A 198 10.20 -14.40 -1.75
C PHE A 198 9.88 -13.48 -2.92
N THR A 199 8.93 -12.56 -2.75
CA THR A 199 8.63 -11.53 -3.76
C THR A 199 9.83 -10.61 -3.98
N GLU A 200 10.58 -10.24 -2.93
CA GLU A 200 11.80 -9.42 -3.11
C GLU A 200 12.92 -10.20 -3.83
N TYR A 201 13.12 -11.47 -3.51
CA TYR A 201 14.15 -12.31 -4.14
C TYR A 201 13.83 -12.67 -5.61
N PHE A 202 12.57 -12.97 -5.92
CA PHE A 202 12.16 -13.53 -7.22
C PHE A 202 11.34 -12.55 -8.08
N LYS A 203 11.06 -11.34 -7.57
CA LYS A 203 10.18 -10.28 -8.12
C LYS A 203 8.69 -10.64 -8.15
N GLU A 204 8.35 -11.87 -8.54
CA GLU A 204 6.99 -12.40 -8.56
C GLU A 204 7.01 -13.82 -7.98
N LEU A 205 6.09 -14.10 -7.04
CA LEU A 205 5.94 -15.42 -6.42
C LEU A 205 4.86 -16.23 -7.14
N GLU A 206 5.31 -17.10 -8.05
CA GLU A 206 4.47 -18.02 -8.82
C GLU A 206 5.04 -19.46 -8.81
N GLU A 207 4.32 -20.40 -9.44
CA GLU A 207 4.67 -21.83 -9.50
C GLU A 207 6.05 -22.07 -10.17
N GLU A 208 6.38 -21.28 -11.20
CA GLU A 208 7.68 -21.33 -11.90
C GLU A 208 8.80 -20.80 -10.99
N SER A 209 8.59 -19.66 -10.31
CA SER A 209 9.54 -19.08 -9.35
C SER A 209 9.95 -20.08 -8.26
N ILE A 210 9.01 -20.88 -7.75
CA ILE A 210 9.30 -21.91 -6.74
C ILE A 210 10.10 -23.09 -7.32
N ARG A 211 9.81 -23.51 -8.55
CA ARG A 211 10.50 -24.63 -9.20
C ARG A 211 11.93 -24.30 -9.57
N ASP A 212 12.18 -23.10 -10.08
CA ASP A 212 13.50 -22.70 -10.57
C ASP A 212 14.47 -22.35 -9.41
N ASN A 213 13.93 -21.89 -8.27
CA ASN A 213 14.73 -21.37 -7.15
C ASN A 213 14.71 -22.26 -5.89
N PHE A 214 14.35 -23.55 -6.01
CA PHE A 214 14.13 -24.43 -4.87
C PHE A 214 15.30 -24.50 -3.87
N VAL A 215 16.56 -24.39 -4.34
CA VAL A 215 17.76 -24.38 -3.47
C VAL A 215 17.76 -23.15 -2.56
N VAL A 216 17.63 -21.95 -3.15
CA VAL A 216 17.59 -20.68 -2.42
C VAL A 216 16.37 -20.63 -1.49
N ILE A 217 15.24 -21.23 -1.89
CA ILE A 217 14.05 -21.34 -1.05
C ILE A 217 14.32 -22.20 0.19
N TYR A 218 15.04 -23.32 0.09
CA TYR A 218 15.40 -24.11 1.27
C TYR A 218 16.35 -23.36 2.21
N GLU A 219 17.35 -22.65 1.67
CA GLU A 219 18.26 -21.80 2.46
C GLU A 219 17.49 -20.68 3.19
N LEU A 220 16.59 -19.98 2.48
CA LEU A 220 15.71 -18.98 3.06
C LEU A 220 14.81 -19.57 4.15
N LEU A 221 14.21 -20.74 3.93
CA LEU A 221 13.29 -21.36 4.90
C LEU A 221 13.99 -21.83 6.18
N ASP A 222 15.28 -22.18 6.11
CA ASP A 222 16.07 -22.58 7.27
C ASP A 222 16.62 -21.38 8.06
N GLU A 223 16.91 -20.27 7.40
CA GLU A 223 17.34 -19.02 8.04
C GLU A 223 16.16 -18.18 8.57
N MET A 224 14.99 -18.28 7.94
CA MET A 224 13.76 -17.62 8.37
C MET A 224 13.06 -18.34 9.53
N MET A 225 13.29 -19.64 9.73
CA MET A 225 12.62 -20.44 10.77
C MET A 225 13.48 -21.62 11.24
N ASP A 226 13.70 -21.74 12.54
CA ASP A 226 14.34 -22.91 13.17
C ASP A 226 13.36 -23.64 14.11
N PHE A 227 13.26 -24.96 13.97
CA PHE A 227 12.40 -25.85 14.75
C PHE A 227 10.92 -25.38 14.91
N GLY A 228 10.43 -24.64 13.90
CA GLY A 228 9.09 -24.05 13.84
C GLY A 228 9.01 -22.58 14.30
N TYR A 229 10.07 -22.02 14.88
CA TYR A 229 10.13 -20.64 15.39
C TYR A 229 10.73 -19.69 14.35
N PRO A 230 10.00 -18.66 13.89
CA PRO A 230 10.54 -17.60 13.05
C PRO A 230 11.76 -16.92 13.67
N GLN A 231 12.79 -16.72 12.85
CA GLN A 231 14.03 -16.03 13.21
C GLN A 231 14.11 -14.71 12.42
N THR A 232 15.05 -14.60 11.47
CA THR A 232 15.25 -13.39 10.66
C THR A 232 14.29 -13.37 9.47
N THR A 233 13.43 -12.35 9.38
CA THR A 233 12.49 -12.18 8.24
C THR A 233 12.76 -10.92 7.42
N GLU A 234 13.91 -10.27 7.62
CA GLU A 234 14.33 -9.04 6.93
C GLU A 234 15.11 -9.37 5.65
N HIS A 235 14.46 -9.24 4.49
CA HIS A 235 15.06 -9.57 3.18
C HIS A 235 16.42 -8.92 2.94
N LYS A 236 16.62 -7.64 3.33
CA LYS A 236 17.90 -6.92 3.11
C LYS A 236 19.07 -7.52 3.88
N ILE A 237 18.80 -8.18 5.01
CA ILE A 237 19.83 -8.84 5.83
C ILE A 237 20.08 -10.26 5.34
N LEU A 238 19.02 -10.99 4.99
CA LEU A 238 19.12 -12.31 4.35
C LEU A 238 19.95 -12.23 3.06
N GLN A 239 19.78 -11.17 2.26
CA GLN A 239 20.54 -10.93 1.02
C GLN A 239 22.04 -10.72 1.21
N GLU A 240 22.53 -10.42 2.42
CA GLU A 240 23.96 -10.24 2.67
C GLU A 240 24.74 -11.57 2.72
N TYR A 241 24.05 -12.70 2.94
CA TYR A 241 24.70 -14.01 3.10
C TYR A 241 23.99 -15.18 2.40
N ILE A 242 22.70 -15.05 2.06
CA ILE A 242 21.97 -15.97 1.17
C ILE A 242 21.95 -15.34 -0.22
N THR A 243 22.98 -15.64 -1.01
CA THR A 243 23.19 -15.03 -2.34
C THR A 243 22.76 -15.99 -3.46
N GLN A 244 22.06 -15.46 -4.47
CA GLN A 244 21.65 -16.24 -5.66
C GLN A 244 22.84 -16.67 -6.54
N GLU A 245 23.98 -16.00 -6.41
CA GLU A 245 25.17 -16.28 -7.20
C GLU A 245 26.06 -17.31 -6.50
N SER A 246 26.27 -18.47 -7.14
CA SER A 246 27.16 -19.54 -6.64
C SER A 246 28.65 -19.18 -6.77
N HIS A 247 29.08 -18.07 -6.15
CA HIS A 247 30.49 -17.74 -6.03
C HIS A 247 31.18 -18.74 -5.09
N LYS A 248 32.29 -19.32 -5.58
CA LYS A 248 33.04 -20.39 -4.90
C LYS A 248 33.25 -20.10 -3.41
N LEU A 249 32.91 -21.09 -2.60
CA LEU A 249 33.12 -21.15 -1.15
C LEU A 249 34.63 -21.15 -0.79
N GLU A 250 35.28 -20.00 -0.91
CA GLU A 250 36.63 -19.77 -0.35
C GLU A 250 36.59 -18.91 0.93
N VAL A 251 35.48 -18.22 1.19
CA VAL A 251 35.23 -17.50 2.44
C VAL A 251 33.97 -18.04 3.09
N GLN A 252 34.09 -18.54 4.32
CA GLN A 252 32.97 -18.95 5.14
C GLN A 252 32.11 -17.71 5.42
N ALA A 253 30.90 -17.65 4.84
CA ALA A 253 29.99 -16.53 5.02
C ALA A 253 29.66 -16.40 6.52
N ARG A 254 30.18 -15.34 7.15
CA ARG A 254 29.87 -15.04 8.55
C ARG A 254 28.55 -14.28 8.57
N PRO A 255 27.56 -14.68 9.40
CA PRO A 255 26.31 -13.96 9.48
C PRO A 255 26.56 -12.49 9.86
N PRO A 256 25.84 -11.53 9.26
CA PRO A 256 25.98 -10.12 9.60
C PRO A 256 25.76 -9.86 11.08
N ILE A 257 26.52 -8.93 11.65
CA ILE A 257 26.37 -8.53 13.07
C ILE A 257 24.93 -8.04 13.35
N ALA A 258 24.25 -7.48 12.34
CA ALA A 258 22.84 -7.09 12.41
C ALA A 258 21.90 -8.22 12.89
N VAL A 259 22.18 -9.48 12.53
CA VAL A 259 21.37 -10.65 12.95
C VAL A 259 21.39 -10.83 14.48
N THR A 260 22.45 -10.39 15.16
CA THR A 260 22.60 -10.53 16.62
C THR A 260 22.49 -9.20 17.40
N ASN A 261 22.33 -8.07 16.71
CA ASN A 261 22.32 -6.73 17.30
C ASN A 261 20.88 -6.27 17.60
N ALA A 262 20.73 -5.30 18.52
CA ALA A 262 19.45 -4.68 18.85
C ALA A 262 18.83 -3.84 17.70
N VAL A 263 19.57 -3.67 16.60
CA VAL A 263 19.13 -3.06 15.34
C VAL A 263 19.32 -4.09 14.24
N SER A 264 18.28 -4.87 13.97
CA SER A 264 18.29 -6.01 13.05
C SER A 264 17.87 -5.66 11.61
N TRP A 265 17.54 -4.39 11.33
CA TRP A 265 16.98 -3.93 10.05
C TRP A 265 17.90 -2.93 9.32
N ARG A 266 19.11 -2.70 9.82
CA ARG A 266 20.09 -1.77 9.22
C ARG A 266 21.52 -2.21 9.51
N SER A 267 22.28 -2.44 8.45
CA SER A 267 23.68 -2.85 8.49
C SER A 267 24.62 -1.68 8.77
N GLU A 268 25.76 -1.95 9.40
CA GLU A 268 26.79 -0.95 9.68
C GLU A 268 27.63 -0.63 8.42
N GLY A 269 28.31 0.51 8.41
CA GLY A 269 29.25 0.87 7.34
C GLY A 269 28.63 1.43 6.04
N ILE A 270 27.30 1.46 5.92
CA ILE A 270 26.58 2.05 4.76
C ILE A 270 27.09 3.47 4.50
N ARG A 271 27.41 3.80 3.24
CA ARG A 271 27.96 5.10 2.85
C ARG A 271 27.42 5.60 1.51
N TYR A 272 26.75 6.74 1.56
CA TYR A 272 26.27 7.46 0.37
C TYR A 272 27.18 8.63 0.00
N ARG A 273 27.20 9.00 -1.28
CA ARG A 273 27.90 10.23 -1.74
C ARG A 273 27.19 11.51 -1.29
N LYS A 274 25.88 11.43 -1.08
CA LYS A 274 25.00 12.51 -0.62
C LYS A 274 23.96 11.88 0.29
N ASN A 275 23.82 12.39 1.52
CA ASN A 275 22.80 11.95 2.45
C ASN A 275 21.45 12.58 2.05
N GLU A 276 20.45 11.77 1.71
CA GLU A 276 19.10 12.21 1.30
C GLU A 276 18.01 11.36 1.96
N VAL A 277 16.86 11.97 2.24
CA VAL A 277 15.66 11.27 2.72
C VAL A 277 14.45 11.83 2.00
N PHE A 278 13.63 10.95 1.43
CA PHE A 278 12.31 11.28 0.92
C PHE A 278 11.25 10.69 1.86
N LEU A 279 10.15 11.41 2.02
CA LEU A 279 9.03 11.03 2.88
C LEU A 279 7.74 11.35 2.14
N ASP A 280 6.99 10.30 1.80
CA ASP A 280 5.73 10.38 1.09
C ASP A 280 4.59 10.03 2.05
N VAL A 281 3.61 10.92 2.16
CA VAL A 281 2.38 10.64 2.92
C VAL A 281 1.28 10.29 1.92
N VAL A 282 0.86 9.04 1.94
CA VAL A 282 -0.17 8.49 1.06
C VAL A 282 -1.43 8.26 1.89
N GLU A 283 -2.60 8.69 1.39
CA GLU A 283 -3.89 8.46 2.04
C GLU A 283 -4.86 7.81 1.06
N SER A 284 -5.36 6.64 1.43
CA SER A 284 -6.46 5.94 0.76
C SER A 284 -7.78 6.28 1.48
N LEU A 285 -8.79 6.70 0.72
CA LEU A 285 -10.07 7.15 1.24
C LEU A 285 -11.16 6.11 0.95
N ASN A 286 -11.56 5.38 2.00
CA ASN A 286 -12.65 4.40 1.94
C ASN A 286 -13.97 5.09 2.29
N LEU A 287 -14.81 5.31 1.28
CA LEU A 287 -16.13 5.93 1.42
C LEU A 287 -17.22 5.02 0.88
N LEU A 288 -18.25 4.77 1.70
CA LEU A 288 -19.51 4.16 1.28
C LEU A 288 -20.63 5.19 1.41
N VAL A 289 -21.38 5.42 0.35
CA VAL A 289 -22.51 6.38 0.31
C VAL A 289 -23.78 5.61 -0.03
N SER A 290 -24.84 5.84 0.73
CA SER A 290 -26.17 5.28 0.48
C SER A 290 -26.83 5.89 -0.77
N SER A 291 -27.83 5.22 -1.32
CA SER A 291 -28.70 5.77 -2.38
C SER A 291 -29.42 7.07 -1.99
N SER A 292 -29.56 7.34 -0.69
CA SER A 292 -30.11 8.61 -0.16
C SER A 292 -29.10 9.75 -0.11
N GLY A 293 -27.83 9.51 -0.44
CA GLY A 293 -26.73 10.47 -0.36
C GLY A 293 -26.07 10.59 1.02
N ASN A 294 -26.53 9.83 2.02
CA ASN A 294 -25.87 9.78 3.34
C ASN A 294 -24.59 8.93 3.28
N VAL A 295 -23.50 9.43 3.88
CA VAL A 295 -22.23 8.69 4.04
C VAL A 295 -22.40 7.66 5.16
N LEU A 296 -22.22 6.38 4.83
CA LEU A 296 -22.39 5.23 5.73
C LEU A 296 -21.08 4.81 6.40
N ARG A 297 -19.97 4.82 5.65
CA ARG A 297 -18.59 4.55 6.13
C ARG A 297 -17.66 5.60 5.55
N SER A 298 -16.76 6.14 6.37
CA SER A 298 -15.80 7.18 5.99
C SER A 298 -14.51 7.00 6.75
N GLU A 299 -13.55 6.33 6.13
CA GLU A 299 -12.33 5.87 6.76
C GLU A 299 -11.12 6.29 5.91
N ILE A 300 -10.15 6.94 6.55
CA ILE A 300 -8.89 7.33 5.92
C ILE A 300 -7.82 6.34 6.39
N LEU A 301 -7.29 5.56 5.46
CA LEU A 301 -6.14 4.68 5.67
C LEU A 301 -4.90 5.41 5.16
N GLY A 302 -4.06 5.88 6.07
CA GLY A 302 -2.85 6.61 5.75
C GLY A 302 -1.59 5.77 5.94
N ALA A 303 -0.57 6.02 5.13
CA ALA A 303 0.76 5.45 5.27
C ALA A 303 1.83 6.54 5.08
N ILE A 304 2.88 6.48 5.89
CA ILE A 304 4.10 7.28 5.71
C ILE A 304 5.18 6.37 5.17
N LYS A 305 5.44 6.48 3.87
CA LYS A 305 6.52 5.76 3.18
C LYS A 305 7.78 6.61 3.21
N MET A 306 8.92 5.98 3.41
CA MET A 306 10.22 6.62 3.47
C MET A 306 11.21 5.98 2.51
N LYS A 307 12.09 6.80 1.96
CA LYS A 307 13.22 6.39 1.13
C LYS A 307 14.48 7.03 1.69
N CYS A 308 15.27 6.23 2.39
CA CYS A 308 16.42 6.68 3.17
C CYS A 308 17.74 6.30 2.48
N TYR A 309 18.50 7.32 2.10
CA TYR A 309 19.86 7.20 1.57
C TYR A 309 20.81 7.93 2.51
N LEU A 310 21.07 7.33 3.67
CA LEU A 310 21.86 7.94 4.74
C LEU A 310 23.10 7.10 5.06
N SER A 311 24.20 7.76 5.38
CA SER A 311 25.44 7.10 5.78
C SER A 311 25.45 6.74 7.27
N GLY A 312 26.07 5.62 7.63
CA GLY A 312 26.22 5.16 9.01
C GLY A 312 24.90 4.74 9.67
N MET A 313 24.80 4.98 10.99
CA MET A 313 23.66 4.62 11.84
C MET A 313 22.95 5.87 12.39
N PRO A 314 22.19 6.62 11.56
CA PRO A 314 21.54 7.86 11.97
C PRO A 314 20.30 7.61 12.86
N GLU A 315 20.12 8.41 13.90
CA GLU A 315 18.84 8.49 14.63
C GLU A 315 17.96 9.58 14.02
N LEU A 316 16.78 9.22 13.53
CA LEU A 316 15.79 10.14 13.00
C LEU A 316 14.73 10.44 14.06
N ARG A 317 14.19 11.67 14.02
CA ARG A 317 13.02 12.09 14.80
C ARG A 317 12.01 12.80 13.90
N LEU A 318 10.85 12.20 13.72
CA LEU A 318 9.74 12.73 12.94
C LEU A 318 8.72 13.39 13.89
N GLY A 319 8.34 14.63 13.59
CA GLY A 319 7.29 15.36 14.28
C GLY A 319 6.08 15.59 13.37
N LEU A 320 4.91 15.12 13.77
CA LEU A 320 3.64 15.30 13.07
C LEU A 320 2.75 16.34 13.78
N ASN A 321 1.67 16.78 13.15
CA ASN A 321 0.64 17.63 13.74
C ASN A 321 -0.41 16.85 14.57
N ASP A 322 0.05 15.86 15.34
CA ASP A 322 -0.77 15.06 16.25
C ASP A 322 -1.48 15.95 17.29
N LYS A 323 -2.80 15.78 17.41
CA LYS A 323 -3.66 16.48 18.38
C LYS A 323 -3.22 16.20 19.82
N VAL A 324 -2.89 14.96 20.16
CA VAL A 324 -2.53 14.57 21.52
C VAL A 324 -1.25 15.27 21.96
N MET A 325 -0.23 15.34 21.08
CA MET A 325 0.99 16.12 21.33
C MET A 325 0.68 17.59 21.67
N PHE A 326 -0.23 18.24 20.93
CA PHE A 326 -0.53 19.66 21.13
C PHE A 326 -1.27 19.93 22.44
N GLU A 327 -2.19 19.05 22.83
CA GLU A 327 -2.92 19.12 24.10
C GLU A 327 -1.95 18.97 25.28
N THR A 328 -1.10 17.94 25.28
CA THR A 328 -0.09 17.73 26.34
C THR A 328 0.94 18.86 26.43
N THR A 329 1.31 19.49 25.31
CA THR A 329 2.32 20.57 25.28
C THR A 329 1.73 21.96 25.56
N GLY A 330 0.40 22.10 25.70
CA GLY A 330 -0.28 23.39 25.93
C GLY A 330 -0.12 24.42 24.80
N ARG A 331 0.36 23.99 23.61
CA ARG A 331 0.62 24.88 22.48
C ARG A 331 -0.53 24.85 21.49
N ALA A 332 -1.53 25.70 21.72
CA ALA A 332 -2.60 25.96 20.76
C ALA A 332 -2.05 26.60 19.47
N THR A 333 -1.65 25.78 18.49
CA THR A 333 -1.29 26.27 17.16
C THR A 333 -2.53 26.57 16.32
N ARG A 334 -2.48 27.62 15.49
CA ARG A 334 -3.53 28.00 14.52
C ARG A 334 -3.60 27.05 13.30
N GLY A 335 -3.50 25.74 13.52
CA GLY A 335 -3.51 24.71 12.49
C GLY A 335 -4.55 23.64 12.79
N LYS A 336 -4.93 22.86 11.78
CA LYS A 336 -5.67 21.61 12.02
C LYS A 336 -4.70 20.62 12.67
N SER A 337 -5.02 20.18 13.88
CA SER A 337 -4.43 18.98 14.46
C SER A 337 -5.14 17.74 13.90
N VAL A 338 -4.45 16.61 13.94
CA VAL A 338 -4.95 15.32 13.46
C VAL A 338 -4.99 14.34 14.63
N GLU A 339 -6.13 13.71 14.80
CA GLU A 339 -6.39 12.70 15.82
C GLU A 339 -6.38 11.34 15.14
N MET A 340 -5.32 10.56 15.37
CA MET A 340 -5.16 9.23 14.77
C MET A 340 -5.74 8.22 15.77
N GLU A 341 -6.67 7.38 15.31
CA GLU A 341 -7.33 6.40 16.18
C GLU A 341 -6.41 5.21 16.42
N ASP A 342 -5.95 4.59 15.32
CA ASP A 342 -4.98 3.52 15.34
C ASP A 342 -3.71 3.95 14.61
N VAL A 343 -2.55 3.57 15.16
CA VAL A 343 -1.23 3.76 14.54
C VAL A 343 -0.42 2.48 14.66
N LYS A 344 0.03 1.96 13.51
CA LYS A 344 0.98 0.87 13.41
C LYS A 344 2.34 1.45 13.01
N PHE A 345 3.39 1.11 13.76
CA PHE A 345 4.76 1.52 13.44
C PHE A 345 5.58 0.37 12.87
N HIS A 346 6.59 0.72 12.07
CA HIS A 346 7.70 -0.18 11.78
C HIS A 346 8.49 -0.49 13.06
N GLN A 347 9.06 -1.70 13.16
CA GLN A 347 9.86 -2.15 14.33
C GLN A 347 11.04 -1.24 14.68
N CYS A 348 11.46 -0.38 13.76
CA CYS A 348 12.54 0.58 13.98
C CYS A 348 12.17 1.74 14.91
N VAL A 349 10.87 1.95 15.17
CA VAL A 349 10.35 3.03 16.02
C VAL A 349 10.39 2.62 17.49
N ARG A 350 11.00 3.47 18.31
CA ARG A 350 11.05 3.31 19.76
C ARG A 350 9.70 3.68 20.38
N LEU A 351 8.80 2.71 20.51
CA LEU A 351 7.44 2.91 21.04
C LEU A 351 7.41 3.67 22.37
N SER A 352 8.33 3.36 23.30
CA SER A 352 8.45 4.06 24.59
C SER A 352 8.78 5.57 24.48
N ARG A 353 9.40 6.03 23.38
CA ARG A 353 9.57 7.47 23.10
C ARG A 353 8.27 8.11 22.61
N PHE A 354 7.49 7.36 21.83
CA PHE A 354 6.22 7.82 21.28
C PHE A 354 5.14 7.91 22.36
N GLU A 355 5.05 6.94 23.26
CA GLU A 355 4.09 6.95 24.38
C GLU A 355 4.26 8.15 25.32
N ASN A 356 5.51 8.53 25.60
CA ASN A 356 5.83 9.66 26.48
C ASN A 356 5.76 11.02 25.77
N ASP A 357 6.53 11.20 24.69
CA ASP A 357 6.78 12.52 24.08
C ASP A 357 5.98 12.75 22.77
N ARG A 358 5.14 11.78 22.34
CA ARG A 358 4.50 11.72 21.01
C ARG A 358 5.48 11.98 19.86
N THR A 359 6.76 11.64 20.07
CA THR A 359 7.87 11.87 19.14
C THR A 359 8.33 10.55 18.55
N ILE A 360 8.21 10.41 17.24
CA ILE A 360 8.56 9.18 16.51
C ILE A 360 10.09 9.18 16.33
N SER A 361 10.79 8.36 17.13
CA SER A 361 12.25 8.24 17.12
C SER A 361 12.68 6.85 16.65
N PHE A 362 13.54 6.78 15.64
CA PHE A 362 13.90 5.53 14.95
C PHE A 362 15.28 5.58 14.31
N ILE A 363 15.84 4.42 13.98
CA ILE A 363 16.99 4.28 13.06
C ILE A 363 16.42 3.67 11.78
N PRO A 364 16.41 4.35 10.62
CA PRO A 364 15.70 3.87 9.43
C PRO A 364 16.39 2.66 8.79
N PRO A 365 15.64 1.63 8.34
CA PRO A 365 16.10 0.73 7.29
C PRO A 365 16.65 1.51 6.09
N ASP A 366 17.57 0.91 5.35
CA ASP A 366 18.15 1.55 4.17
C ASP A 366 17.26 1.38 2.93
N GLY A 367 17.25 2.37 2.04
CA GLY A 367 16.36 2.39 0.87
C GLY A 367 14.89 2.63 1.26
N GLU A 368 13.97 1.96 0.56
CA GLU A 368 12.51 2.13 0.73
C GLU A 368 11.94 1.25 1.86
N PHE A 369 11.03 1.81 2.66
CA PHE A 369 10.22 1.10 3.66
C PHE A 369 8.98 1.93 4.08
N GLU A 370 7.97 1.30 4.68
CA GLU A 370 6.87 1.99 5.37
C GLU A 370 7.26 2.27 6.83
N LEU A 371 7.28 3.54 7.25
CA LEU A 371 7.59 3.91 8.64
C LEU A 371 6.40 3.67 9.57
N MET A 372 5.21 4.04 9.12
CA MET A 372 3.97 3.88 9.88
C MET A 372 2.74 3.89 8.98
N SER A 373 1.73 3.13 9.39
CA SER A 373 0.36 3.21 8.90
C SER A 373 -0.54 3.76 10.00
N TYR A 374 -1.58 4.52 9.64
CA TYR A 374 -2.49 5.16 10.59
C TYR A 374 -3.92 5.21 10.05
N ARG A 375 -4.90 5.25 10.95
CA ARG A 375 -6.32 5.17 10.63
C ARG A 375 -7.11 6.32 11.24
N LEU A 376 -8.05 6.87 10.48
CA LEU A 376 -9.01 7.87 10.97
C LEU A 376 -10.43 7.59 10.46
N ASN A 377 -11.37 7.40 11.36
CA ASN A 377 -12.82 7.40 11.09
C ASN A 377 -13.40 8.83 11.08
N THR A 378 -12.73 9.75 10.36
CA THR A 378 -13.23 11.12 10.17
C THR A 378 -14.28 11.14 9.07
N GLN A 379 -15.49 11.62 9.38
CA GLN A 379 -16.53 11.87 8.37
C GLN A 379 -16.09 12.97 7.40
N VAL A 380 -15.72 12.60 6.17
CA VAL A 380 -15.35 13.52 5.11
C VAL A 380 -16.36 13.50 3.98
N LYS A 381 -16.58 14.66 3.35
CA LYS A 381 -17.40 14.75 2.14
C LYS A 381 -16.67 14.08 0.97
N PRO A 382 -17.34 13.28 0.13
CA PRO A 382 -16.68 12.63 -1.01
C PRO A 382 -15.99 13.64 -1.93
N LEU A 383 -14.69 13.42 -2.14
CA LEU A 383 -13.84 14.33 -2.91
C LEU A 383 -14.28 14.46 -4.37
N ILE A 384 -14.82 13.37 -4.94
CA ILE A 384 -15.56 13.36 -6.20
C ILE A 384 -16.95 12.80 -5.88
N TRP A 385 -17.96 13.64 -6.00
CA TRP A 385 -19.37 13.28 -5.81
C TRP A 385 -19.97 12.93 -7.16
N VAL A 386 -20.56 11.74 -7.27
CA VAL A 386 -21.19 11.26 -8.52
C VAL A 386 -22.67 11.01 -8.27
N GLU A 387 -23.50 11.81 -8.92
CA GLU A 387 -24.95 11.62 -8.98
C GLU A 387 -25.26 10.83 -10.25
N CYS A 388 -26.11 9.81 -10.14
CA CYS A 388 -26.55 9.00 -11.26
C CYS A 388 -28.07 8.86 -11.24
N VAL A 389 -28.73 9.41 -12.25
CA VAL A 389 -30.15 9.19 -12.52
C VAL A 389 -30.26 8.12 -13.59
N VAL A 390 -31.06 7.08 -13.32
CA VAL A 390 -31.27 5.96 -14.24
C VAL A 390 -32.74 5.96 -14.67
N GLU A 391 -32.98 6.17 -15.96
CA GLU A 391 -34.30 6.12 -16.58
C GLU A 391 -34.43 4.83 -17.39
N ASN A 392 -35.38 3.96 -17.01
CA ASN A 392 -35.60 2.67 -17.66
C ASN A 392 -36.84 2.73 -18.56
N HIS A 393 -36.65 2.58 -19.88
CA HIS A 393 -37.72 2.39 -20.83
C HIS A 393 -37.90 0.88 -21.09
N SER A 394 -38.87 0.30 -20.37
CA SER A 394 -39.11 -1.14 -20.30
C SER A 394 -39.15 -1.82 -21.68
N GLY A 395 -38.26 -2.80 -21.88
CA GLY A 395 -38.18 -3.62 -23.10
C GLY A 395 -37.60 -2.92 -24.33
N SER A 396 -36.97 -1.75 -24.17
CA SER A 396 -36.35 -1.00 -25.25
C SER A 396 -34.95 -0.47 -24.92
N ARG A 397 -34.78 0.27 -23.82
CA ARG A 397 -33.49 0.91 -23.48
C ARG A 397 -33.42 1.35 -22.02
N VAL A 398 -32.19 1.52 -21.53
CA VAL A 398 -31.90 2.20 -20.27
C VAL A 398 -31.01 3.41 -20.53
N GLU A 399 -31.30 4.51 -19.84
CA GLU A 399 -30.57 5.76 -19.95
C GLU A 399 -29.98 6.16 -18.59
N TYR A 400 -28.68 6.48 -18.61
CA TYR A 400 -27.91 6.90 -17.46
C TYR A 400 -27.51 8.36 -17.63
N MET A 401 -27.93 9.22 -16.71
CA MET A 401 -27.51 10.61 -16.63
C MET A 401 -26.62 10.79 -15.39
N LEU A 402 -25.33 11.01 -15.65
CA LEU A 402 -24.28 11.08 -14.64
C LEU A 402 -23.77 12.51 -14.49
N LYS A 403 -23.76 13.00 -13.26
CA LYS A 403 -23.17 14.28 -12.88
C LYS A 403 -22.05 14.05 -11.87
N ALA A 404 -20.82 14.27 -12.30
CA ALA A 404 -19.65 14.20 -11.42
C ALA A 404 -19.22 15.62 -10.99
N LYS A 405 -18.93 15.81 -9.70
CA LYS A 405 -18.57 17.09 -9.09
C LYS A 405 -17.40 16.95 -8.13
N ALA A 406 -16.32 17.69 -8.37
CA ALA A 406 -15.15 17.70 -7.50
C ALA A 406 -15.37 18.62 -6.29
N GLN A 407 -15.40 18.06 -5.08
CA GLN A 407 -15.63 18.78 -3.82
C GLN A 407 -14.33 19.18 -3.07
N PHE A 408 -13.19 19.18 -3.76
CA PHE A 408 -11.89 19.64 -3.21
C PHE A 408 -11.48 21.04 -3.69
N LYS A 409 -10.38 21.56 -3.11
CA LYS A 409 -9.86 22.92 -3.33
C LYS A 409 -9.60 23.17 -4.83
N ARG A 410 -10.03 24.31 -5.37
CA ARG A 410 -9.92 24.68 -6.80
C ARG A 410 -8.48 24.71 -7.36
N ARG A 411 -7.47 24.83 -6.49
CA ARG A 411 -6.04 24.77 -6.83
C ARG A 411 -5.48 23.36 -7.00
N SER A 412 -6.21 22.36 -6.50
CA SER A 412 -5.87 20.94 -6.64
C SER A 412 -6.62 20.37 -7.84
N THR A 413 -6.05 19.33 -8.44
CA THR A 413 -6.60 18.62 -9.60
C THR A 413 -6.46 17.13 -9.31
N ALA A 414 -7.52 16.37 -9.53
CA ALA A 414 -7.44 14.91 -9.53
C ALA A 414 -6.97 14.42 -10.90
N ASN A 415 -6.02 13.49 -10.91
CA ASN A 415 -5.51 12.82 -12.09
C ASN A 415 -6.21 11.47 -12.27
N ASN A 416 -6.25 10.99 -13.51
CA ASN A 416 -6.67 9.63 -13.87
C ASN A 416 -7.99 9.20 -13.19
N VAL A 417 -9.00 10.07 -13.24
CA VAL A 417 -10.30 9.79 -12.62
C VAL A 417 -11.03 8.77 -13.49
N GLU A 418 -11.38 7.62 -12.92
CA GLU A 418 -12.18 6.57 -13.57
C GLU A 418 -13.46 6.34 -12.76
N ILE A 419 -14.60 6.64 -13.36
CA ILE A 419 -15.93 6.43 -12.78
C ILE A 419 -16.51 5.16 -13.41
N HIS A 420 -16.67 4.12 -12.61
CA HIS A 420 -17.21 2.82 -12.96
C HIS A 420 -18.69 2.76 -12.57
N VAL A 421 -19.57 2.63 -13.57
CA VAL A 421 -21.02 2.65 -13.39
C VAL A 421 -21.59 1.29 -13.83
N PRO A 422 -22.05 0.44 -12.91
CA PRO A 422 -22.64 -0.85 -13.27
C PRO A 422 -23.88 -0.70 -14.14
N VAL A 423 -23.96 -1.53 -15.18
CA VAL A 423 -25.11 -1.65 -16.08
C VAL A 423 -25.67 -3.08 -16.06
N PRO A 424 -26.87 -3.32 -16.62
CA PRO A 424 -27.39 -4.67 -16.79
C PRO A 424 -26.49 -5.50 -17.71
N GLU A 425 -26.37 -6.80 -17.42
CA GLU A 425 -25.53 -7.74 -18.20
C GLU A 425 -26.11 -8.02 -19.60
N ASP A 426 -27.43 -7.83 -19.75
CA ASP A 426 -28.16 -7.91 -21.01
C ASP A 426 -28.13 -6.61 -21.83
N ALA A 427 -27.44 -5.55 -21.37
CA ALA A 427 -27.41 -4.27 -22.06
C ALA A 427 -26.56 -4.29 -23.34
N ASP A 428 -27.13 -3.76 -24.42
CA ASP A 428 -26.51 -3.70 -25.75
C ASP A 428 -26.39 -2.26 -26.31
N THR A 429 -25.89 -2.15 -27.54
CA THR A 429 -25.91 -0.91 -28.36
C THR A 429 -25.54 0.38 -27.60
N PRO A 430 -24.38 0.43 -26.89
CA PRO A 430 -24.04 1.57 -26.04
C PRO A 430 -23.79 2.84 -26.85
N ARG A 431 -24.44 3.94 -26.44
CA ARG A 431 -24.31 5.28 -27.03
C ARG A 431 -23.94 6.28 -25.96
N PHE A 432 -22.80 6.93 -26.12
CA PHE A 432 -22.26 7.86 -25.13
C PHE A 432 -22.26 9.31 -25.64
N ARG A 433 -22.59 10.25 -24.73
CA ARG A 433 -22.41 11.69 -24.91
C ARG A 433 -21.73 12.25 -23.66
N THR A 434 -20.55 12.80 -23.81
CA THR A 434 -19.83 13.48 -22.72
C THR A 434 -19.19 14.76 -23.22
N ASN A 435 -19.02 15.75 -22.33
CA ASN A 435 -18.29 16.97 -22.61
C ASN A 435 -16.78 16.87 -22.30
N ILE A 436 -16.34 15.84 -21.58
CA ILE A 436 -14.93 15.65 -21.23
C ILE A 436 -14.56 14.17 -21.05
N GLY A 437 -13.32 13.84 -21.39
CA GLY A 437 -12.78 12.50 -21.20
C GLY A 437 -13.28 11.52 -22.27
N SER A 438 -13.14 10.23 -21.98
CA SER A 438 -13.56 9.13 -22.84
C SER A 438 -14.44 8.17 -22.06
N VAL A 439 -15.50 7.67 -22.69
CA VAL A 439 -16.39 6.66 -22.10
C VAL A 439 -16.24 5.36 -22.88
N HIS A 440 -16.15 4.24 -22.19
CA HIS A 440 -16.11 2.90 -22.77
C HIS A 440 -17.11 1.99 -22.05
N TYR A 441 -17.70 1.04 -22.78
CA TYR A 441 -18.45 -0.07 -22.21
C TYR A 441 -17.49 -1.23 -22.01
N ALA A 442 -17.47 -1.82 -20.83
CA ALA A 442 -16.74 -3.05 -20.51
C ALA A 442 -17.77 -4.17 -20.25
N PRO A 443 -18.12 -4.99 -21.26
CA PRO A 443 -19.05 -6.10 -21.10
C PRO A 443 -18.58 -7.13 -20.07
N GLU A 444 -17.27 -7.35 -19.98
CA GLU A 444 -16.63 -8.36 -19.11
C GLU A 444 -16.84 -8.12 -17.62
N SER A 445 -17.08 -6.87 -17.22
CA SER A 445 -17.50 -6.47 -15.87
C SER A 445 -18.94 -5.92 -15.84
N SER A 446 -19.61 -5.87 -16.99
CA SER A 446 -20.93 -5.26 -17.21
C SER A 446 -21.02 -3.86 -16.58
N GLU A 447 -20.10 -2.97 -16.98
CA GLU A 447 -20.02 -1.61 -16.47
C GLU A 447 -19.65 -0.59 -17.57
N ILE A 448 -20.02 0.67 -17.35
CA ILE A 448 -19.51 1.81 -18.12
C ILE A 448 -18.35 2.42 -17.36
N VAL A 449 -17.22 2.62 -18.04
CA VAL A 449 -16.03 3.27 -17.50
C VAL A 449 -15.85 4.65 -18.14
N TRP A 450 -16.11 5.72 -17.38
CA TRP A 450 -15.86 7.09 -17.78
C TRP A 450 -14.52 7.58 -17.24
N LYS A 451 -13.54 7.80 -18.14
CA LYS A 451 -12.17 8.20 -17.82
C LYS A 451 -11.94 9.68 -18.10
N ILE A 452 -11.54 10.44 -17.08
CA ILE A 452 -11.21 11.87 -17.13
C ILE A 452 -9.75 12.05 -16.69
N LYS A 453 -8.87 12.43 -17.63
CA LYS A 453 -7.42 12.57 -17.37
C LYS A 453 -7.09 13.56 -16.25
N GLN A 454 -7.81 14.68 -16.19
CA GLN A 454 -7.63 15.74 -15.19
C GLN A 454 -8.98 16.34 -14.79
N PHE A 455 -9.29 16.31 -13.50
CA PHE A 455 -10.51 16.85 -12.91
C PHE A 455 -10.15 17.96 -11.92
N GLY A 456 -10.30 19.22 -12.33
CA GLY A 456 -9.98 20.38 -11.48
C GLY A 456 -10.99 20.57 -10.34
N GLY A 457 -10.51 20.95 -9.15
CA GLY A 457 -11.36 21.13 -7.97
C GLY A 457 -12.47 22.16 -8.15
N GLY A 458 -13.68 21.85 -7.65
CA GLY A 458 -14.85 22.72 -7.79
C GLY A 458 -15.42 22.82 -9.21
N LYS A 459 -14.98 21.97 -10.15
CA LYS A 459 -15.66 21.77 -11.44
C LYS A 459 -16.75 20.69 -11.31
N GLU A 460 -17.66 20.69 -12.28
CA GLU A 460 -18.61 19.60 -12.50
C GLU A 460 -18.66 19.26 -13.99
N PHE A 461 -18.92 17.99 -14.28
CA PHE A 461 -18.99 17.44 -15.64
C PHE A 461 -20.20 16.51 -15.76
N LEU A 462 -20.69 16.35 -17.00
CA LEU A 462 -21.91 15.61 -17.31
C LEU A 462 -21.60 14.54 -18.36
N MET A 463 -22.13 13.34 -18.12
CA MET A 463 -22.09 12.23 -19.06
C MET A 463 -23.48 11.62 -19.19
N ARG A 464 -23.89 11.29 -20.40
CA ARG A 464 -25.16 10.63 -20.73
C ARG A 464 -24.85 9.37 -21.52
N ALA A 465 -25.39 8.24 -21.09
CA ALA A 465 -25.30 6.96 -21.78
C ALA A 465 -26.69 6.40 -22.05
N GLU A 466 -26.94 5.95 -23.27
CA GLU A 466 -28.13 5.19 -23.70
C GLU A 466 -27.64 3.79 -24.06
N LEU A 467 -28.24 2.74 -23.51
CA LEU A 467 -27.98 1.34 -23.87
C LEU A 467 -29.31 0.69 -24.26
N GLY A 468 -29.29 -0.14 -25.29
CA GLY A 468 -30.44 -0.98 -25.63
C GLY A 468 -30.68 -2.02 -24.55
N LEU A 469 -31.94 -2.41 -24.35
CA LEU A 469 -32.32 -3.55 -23.55
C LEU A 469 -33.12 -4.52 -24.42
N PRO A 470 -32.86 -5.84 -24.35
CA PRO A 470 -33.64 -6.83 -25.06
C PRO A 470 -35.13 -6.73 -24.73
N SER A 471 -35.96 -6.88 -25.76
CA SER A 471 -37.42 -6.92 -25.59
C SER A 471 -37.89 -8.21 -24.89
N VAL A 472 -37.05 -9.24 -24.86
CA VAL A 472 -37.23 -10.46 -24.08
C VAL A 472 -36.48 -10.31 -22.76
N ARG A 473 -37.20 -10.26 -21.64
CA ARG A 473 -36.60 -10.25 -20.30
C ARG A 473 -36.03 -11.64 -19.99
N GLY A 474 -34.87 -11.69 -19.33
CA GLY A 474 -34.39 -12.92 -18.71
C GLY A 474 -35.41 -13.47 -17.70
N ASP A 475 -35.52 -14.81 -17.60
CA ASP A 475 -36.58 -15.48 -16.85
C ASP A 475 -36.53 -15.21 -15.31
N GLU A 476 -35.46 -14.62 -14.79
CA GLU A 476 -35.38 -14.19 -13.37
C GLU A 476 -36.39 -13.09 -13.00
N GLU A 477 -36.84 -12.25 -13.94
CA GLU A 477 -37.96 -11.33 -13.70
C GLU A 477 -39.33 -12.01 -13.81
N ARG A 478 -39.40 -13.27 -14.28
CA ARG A 478 -40.62 -14.08 -14.37
C ARG A 478 -40.76 -14.99 -13.15
N GLY A 479 -40.87 -14.36 -11.98
CA GLY A 479 -41.46 -14.98 -10.80
C GLY A 479 -42.96 -15.25 -11.00
N GLY A 480 -43.32 -16.23 -11.86
CA GLY A 480 -44.68 -16.72 -12.02
C GLY A 480 -45.08 -17.14 -13.44
N GLY A 481 -45.28 -18.46 -13.63
CA GLY A 481 -46.27 -18.97 -14.58
C GLY A 481 -45.79 -19.71 -15.83
N MET A 482 -45.34 -20.96 -15.67
CA MET A 482 -45.84 -22.14 -16.42
C MET A 482 -45.14 -23.44 -16.00
N MET A 483 -45.41 -23.91 -14.78
CA MET A 483 -45.29 -25.33 -14.47
C MET A 483 -46.52 -25.77 -13.69
N GLY A 484 -47.37 -26.59 -14.32
CA GLY A 484 -48.52 -27.18 -13.66
C GLY A 484 -48.04 -28.30 -12.74
N GLY A 485 -48.02 -28.03 -11.43
CA GLY A 485 -47.64 -28.99 -10.40
C GLY A 485 -48.37 -28.70 -9.10
N PHE A 486 -49.14 -29.66 -8.61
CA PHE A 486 -49.86 -29.56 -7.33
C PHE A 486 -48.86 -29.52 -6.17
N GLY A 487 -48.90 -28.47 -5.35
CA GLY A 487 -48.06 -28.37 -4.15
C GLY A 487 -48.15 -27.00 -3.48
N GLY A 488 -49.16 -26.82 -2.63
CA GLY A 488 -49.29 -25.57 -1.85
C GLY A 488 -48.38 -25.57 -0.63
N SER A 489 -47.56 -24.53 -0.46
CA SER A 489 -46.99 -24.16 0.85
C SER A 489 -46.69 -22.66 0.92
N MET A 490 -46.60 -22.15 2.14
CA MET A 490 -46.53 -20.74 2.56
C MET A 490 -45.65 -19.81 1.70
N GLY A 491 -46.14 -18.58 1.50
CA GLY A 491 -45.42 -17.54 0.76
C GLY A 491 -44.19 -17.01 1.50
N GLY A 492 -43.05 -17.01 0.80
CA GLY A 492 -41.88 -16.21 1.12
C GLY A 492 -41.74 -15.05 0.13
N ILE A 493 -41.41 -13.85 0.62
CA ILE A 493 -41.21 -12.66 -0.22
C ILE A 493 -39.82 -12.77 -0.90
N ALA A 494 -39.75 -13.53 -1.99
CA ALA A 494 -38.55 -13.68 -2.80
C ALA A 494 -38.42 -12.57 -3.85
N ASN A 495 -38.37 -11.31 -3.41
CA ASN A 495 -37.95 -10.20 -4.27
C ASN A 495 -36.41 -10.19 -4.33
N ALA A 496 -35.82 -11.21 -4.99
CA ALA A 496 -34.39 -11.32 -5.28
C ALA A 496 -34.02 -10.30 -6.37
N GLY A 497 -34.22 -9.02 -6.07
CA GLY A 497 -34.00 -7.94 -7.02
C GLY A 497 -32.51 -7.82 -7.36
N LYS A 498 -32.21 -7.88 -8.66
CA LYS A 498 -30.91 -7.59 -9.31
C LYS A 498 -29.99 -6.78 -8.40
N SER A 499 -28.93 -7.42 -7.89
CA SER A 499 -28.01 -6.81 -6.93
C SER A 499 -27.42 -5.53 -7.51
N LYS A 500 -27.83 -4.37 -6.98
CA LYS A 500 -27.39 -3.06 -7.44
C LYS A 500 -25.97 -2.81 -6.96
N ARG A 501 -25.00 -3.29 -7.75
CA ARG A 501 -23.57 -3.00 -7.56
C ARG A 501 -23.36 -1.48 -7.45
N PRO A 502 -22.54 -1.00 -6.49
CA PRO A 502 -22.33 0.43 -6.29
C PRO A 502 -21.49 1.06 -7.42
N ILE A 503 -21.62 2.37 -7.59
CA ILE A 503 -20.74 3.15 -8.47
C ILE A 503 -19.39 3.31 -7.77
N ASN A 504 -18.31 2.89 -8.44
CA ASN A 504 -16.95 3.01 -7.92
C ASN A 504 -16.21 4.16 -8.60
N VAL A 505 -15.44 4.94 -7.85
CA VAL A 505 -14.64 6.05 -8.40
C VAL A 505 -13.19 5.90 -7.98
N LYS A 506 -12.31 5.72 -8.96
CA LYS A 506 -10.84 5.72 -8.77
C LYS A 506 -10.31 7.09 -9.15
N PHE A 507 -9.40 7.64 -8.36
CA PHE A 507 -8.77 8.93 -8.63
C PHE A 507 -7.49 9.09 -7.80
N GLU A 508 -6.60 9.97 -8.22
CA GLU A 508 -5.39 10.36 -7.49
C GLU A 508 -5.35 11.88 -7.34
N ILE A 509 -5.08 12.43 -6.15
CA ILE A 509 -4.89 13.88 -5.96
C ILE A 509 -3.49 14.13 -5.37
N PRO A 510 -2.49 14.51 -6.19
CA PRO A 510 -1.15 14.77 -5.68
C PRO A 510 -1.12 16.03 -4.80
N TYR A 511 -0.19 16.06 -3.84
CA TYR A 511 0.03 17.16 -2.89
C TYR A 511 -1.23 17.54 -2.07
N PHE A 512 -2.07 16.55 -1.74
CA PHE A 512 -3.30 16.73 -0.98
C PHE A 512 -3.43 15.65 0.11
N THR A 513 -3.59 16.08 1.36
CA THR A 513 -4.01 15.22 2.47
C THR A 513 -5.46 15.54 2.84
N THR A 514 -6.27 14.49 2.93
CA THR A 514 -7.69 14.52 3.32
C THR A 514 -7.82 14.66 4.83
N SER A 515 -7.00 13.94 5.59
CA SER A 515 -6.92 14.07 7.06
C SER A 515 -6.45 15.46 7.51
N GLY A 516 -5.64 16.13 6.67
CA GLY A 516 -4.92 17.34 7.04
C GLY A 516 -3.62 17.09 7.81
N ILE A 517 -3.09 15.87 7.79
CA ILE A 517 -1.78 15.53 8.36
C ILE A 517 -0.67 16.33 7.68
N GLN A 518 0.33 16.72 8.49
CA GLN A 518 1.46 17.52 8.11
C GLN A 518 2.72 17.07 8.87
N VAL A 519 3.79 16.82 8.13
CA VAL A 519 5.13 16.69 8.70
C VAL A 519 5.61 18.07 9.12
N ARG A 520 5.77 18.28 10.44
CA ARG A 520 6.25 19.54 11.01
C ARG A 520 7.76 19.66 10.94
N TYR A 521 8.46 18.55 11.16
CA TYR A 521 9.90 18.44 11.01
C TYR A 521 10.32 16.97 10.86
N LEU A 522 11.43 16.75 10.16
CA LEU A 522 12.22 15.54 10.25
C LEU A 522 13.63 15.95 10.68
N LYS A 523 14.05 15.54 11.87
CA LYS A 523 15.39 15.81 12.39
C LYS A 523 16.26 14.58 12.21
N ILE A 524 17.39 14.75 11.52
CA ILE A 524 18.44 13.73 11.41
C ILE A 524 19.47 14.02 12.50
N ILE A 525 19.82 13.00 13.28
CA ILE A 525 20.85 13.03 14.32
C ILE A 525 21.89 11.98 13.93
N GLU A 526 22.91 12.41 13.22
CA GLU A 526 24.08 11.57 12.97
C GLU A 526 24.82 11.38 14.30
N PRO A 527 25.25 10.16 14.67
CA PRO A 527 26.15 9.97 15.79
C PRO A 527 27.39 10.82 15.53
N LYS A 528 27.83 11.59 16.54
CA LYS A 528 29.17 12.20 16.47
C LYS A 528 30.14 11.05 16.23
N THR A 529 30.84 11.06 15.09
CA THR A 529 31.99 10.18 14.89
C THR A 529 32.88 10.35 16.10
N VAL A 530 32.99 9.31 16.92
CA VAL A 530 34.02 9.24 17.96
C VAL A 530 35.32 9.44 17.21
N GLY A 531 35.96 10.60 17.41
CA GLY A 531 37.24 10.85 16.80
C GLY A 531 38.13 9.70 17.21
N ARG A 532 38.84 9.10 16.25
CA ARG A 532 40.06 8.37 16.62
C ARG A 532 40.86 9.35 17.47
N GLU A 533 41.00 9.04 18.75
CA GLU A 533 42.17 9.52 19.48
C GLU A 533 43.35 9.02 18.68
N MET A 534 43.94 9.92 17.88
CA MET A 534 45.31 9.76 17.46
C MET A 534 46.09 9.82 18.77
N SER A 535 46.37 8.64 19.31
CA SER A 535 47.43 8.43 20.28
C SER A 535 48.68 9.04 19.67
N LEU A 536 48.97 10.28 20.07
CA LEU A 536 50.20 10.97 19.73
C LEU A 536 51.31 10.11 20.30
N GLY A 537 51.93 9.31 19.43
CA GLY A 537 53.11 8.54 19.76
C GLY A 537 54.15 9.52 20.27
N VAL A 538 54.56 9.36 21.52
CA VAL A 538 55.69 10.07 22.08
C VAL A 538 56.90 9.71 21.19
N PRO A 539 57.58 10.68 20.58
CA PRO A 539 58.78 10.38 19.82
C PRO A 539 59.90 10.00 20.81
N GLU A 540 60.34 8.74 20.78
CA GLU A 540 61.61 8.38 21.41
C GLU A 540 62.74 9.14 20.72
N THR A 541 63.50 9.89 21.51
CA THR A 541 64.68 10.62 21.07
C THR A 541 65.92 9.75 21.14
N ALA A 542 66.60 9.62 19.99
CA ALA A 542 68.03 9.32 19.80
C ALA A 542 68.64 8.12 20.57
#